data_AF-A0A093YI42-F1
#
_entry.id   AF-A0A093YI42-F1
#
_cell.length_a   1.000
_cell.length_b   1.000
_cell.length_c   1.000
_cell.angle_alpha   90.00
_cell.angle_beta   90.00
_cell.angle_gamma   90.00
#
_symmetry.space_group_name_H-M   'P 1'
#
loop_
_entity.id
_entity.type
_entity.pdbx_description
1 polymer ?
#
loop_
_entity_poly.entity_id
_entity_poly.type
_entity_poly.pdbx_seq_one_letter_code
_entity_poly.pdbx_strand_id
1 'polypeptide(L)'
;MAAPALPVPKVIGDKRPEISYRERSAARVVAFNNAGEVAVVYAKREQYYKLSGGGIDTGEQHEEAVLREMQEETDGIIKIRSHLGCVAVTEEYRHDLHQMSYCYVADVDDSGSPNLIAKEINDGLGHLWMPVDEAKSKMAEAEPRSELGLSIKGRDIYRLDEATRCAEKGGA
;
A
#
# COMPACT_ATOMS: atom_id res chain seq x y z
N MET A 1 19.58 6.66 -18.27
CA MET A 1 19.78 6.78 -16.82
C MET A 1 19.45 5.45 -16.19
N ALA A 2 20.25 4.94 -15.25
CA ALA A 2 19.93 3.70 -14.55
C ALA A 2 18.65 3.92 -13.72
N ALA A 3 17.73 2.96 -13.74
CA ALA A 3 16.59 2.98 -12.82
C ALA A 3 17.14 3.05 -11.37
N PRO A 4 16.51 3.83 -10.47
CA PRO A 4 16.91 3.85 -9.08
C PRO A 4 16.89 2.43 -8.52
N ALA A 5 17.95 2.05 -7.80
CA ALA A 5 18.07 0.72 -7.20
C ALA A 5 16.91 0.51 -6.22
N LEU A 6 16.31 -0.68 -6.24
CA LEU A 6 15.23 -1.02 -5.32
C LEU A 6 15.75 -1.04 -3.87
N PRO A 7 14.94 -0.59 -2.89
CA PRO A 7 15.25 -0.76 -1.48
C PRO A 7 15.46 -2.23 -1.10
N VAL A 8 16.28 -2.47 -0.05
CA VAL A 8 16.41 -3.80 0.55
C VAL A 8 15.05 -4.23 1.11
N PRO A 9 14.55 -5.43 0.77
CA PRO A 9 13.25 -5.90 1.27
C PRO A 9 13.23 -6.04 2.79
N LYS A 10 12.17 -5.52 3.43
CA LYS A 10 11.82 -5.90 4.80
C LYS A 10 11.13 -7.27 4.79
N VAL A 11 11.73 -8.25 5.45
CA VAL A 11 11.17 -9.60 5.56
C VAL A 11 10.05 -9.62 6.61
N ILE A 12 8.94 -10.29 6.29
CA ILE A 12 7.78 -10.47 7.15
C ILE A 12 7.39 -11.95 7.17
N GLY A 13 7.32 -12.53 8.36
CA GLY A 13 7.15 -13.97 8.55
C GLY A 13 8.45 -14.75 8.34
N ASP A 14 8.36 -16.07 8.46
CA ASP A 14 9.50 -16.98 8.41
C ASP A 14 9.40 -17.93 7.21
N LYS A 15 10.48 -18.00 6.43
CA LYS A 15 10.61 -18.97 5.35
C LYS A 15 10.78 -20.37 5.93
N ARG A 16 9.93 -21.29 5.49
CA ARG A 16 9.94 -22.69 5.90
C ARG A 16 10.36 -23.60 4.75
N PRO A 17 11.48 -24.33 4.83
CA PRO A 17 12.01 -25.11 3.71
C PRO A 17 11.10 -26.27 3.28
N GLU A 18 10.21 -26.73 4.15
CA GLU A 18 9.24 -27.79 3.90
C GLU A 18 8.01 -27.32 3.10
N ILE A 19 7.82 -26.02 2.91
CA ILE A 19 6.67 -25.45 2.22
C ILE A 19 7.04 -25.16 0.75
N SER A 20 6.21 -25.65 -0.16
CA SER A 20 6.23 -25.21 -1.55
C SER A 20 5.43 -23.92 -1.68
N TYR A 21 6.12 -22.79 -1.88
CA TYR A 21 5.46 -21.49 -1.97
C TYR A 21 4.93 -21.20 -3.38
N ARG A 22 3.73 -20.63 -3.44
CA ARG A 22 3.21 -19.92 -4.60
C ARG A 22 3.77 -18.51 -4.60
N GLU A 23 4.42 -18.17 -5.70
CA GLU A 23 5.01 -16.85 -5.92
C GLU A 23 3.94 -15.82 -6.30
N ARG A 24 4.04 -14.62 -5.74
CA ARG A 24 3.19 -13.48 -6.08
C ARG A 24 3.98 -12.18 -6.03
N SER A 25 3.77 -11.32 -7.02
CA SER A 25 4.23 -9.93 -6.97
C SER A 25 3.03 -9.00 -6.77
N ALA A 26 3.25 -7.92 -6.03
CA ALA A 26 2.22 -6.95 -5.71
C ALA A 26 2.75 -5.51 -5.75
N ALA A 27 1.92 -4.57 -6.19
CA ALA A 27 2.22 -3.16 -6.17
C ALA A 27 1.34 -2.44 -5.13
N ARG A 28 1.87 -1.40 -4.52
CA ARG A 28 1.26 -0.69 -3.39
C ARG A 28 1.49 0.80 -3.53
N VAL A 29 0.55 1.59 -3.03
CA VAL A 29 0.63 3.04 -3.13
C VAL A 29 0.29 3.71 -1.80
N VAL A 30 1.09 4.71 -1.44
CA VAL A 30 0.73 5.74 -0.49
C VAL A 30 0.34 6.97 -1.30
N ALA A 31 -0.97 7.20 -1.42
CA ALA A 31 -1.52 8.32 -2.16
C ALA A 31 -1.80 9.49 -1.22
N PHE A 32 -1.31 10.68 -1.57
CA PHE A 32 -1.54 11.93 -0.86
C PHE A 32 -2.61 12.78 -1.58
N ASN A 33 -3.43 13.48 -0.81
CA ASN A 33 -4.27 14.56 -1.35
C ASN A 33 -3.61 15.94 -1.16
N ASN A 34 -4.25 16.99 -1.66
CA ASN A 34 -3.77 18.38 -1.54
C ASN A 34 -3.66 18.90 -0.10
N ALA A 35 -4.35 18.26 0.86
CA ALA A 35 -4.26 18.57 2.28
C ALA A 35 -3.11 17.82 2.99
N GLY A 36 -2.36 16.97 2.28
CA GLY A 36 -1.30 16.13 2.85
C GLY A 36 -1.83 14.91 3.61
N GLU A 37 -3.11 14.57 3.46
CA GLU A 37 -3.71 13.38 4.03
C GLU A 37 -3.45 12.17 3.13
N VAL A 38 -3.45 10.98 3.73
CA VAL A 38 -3.23 9.71 3.03
C VAL A 38 -4.51 8.90 2.87
N ALA A 39 -4.63 8.23 1.72
CA ALA A 39 -5.71 7.29 1.47
C ALA A 39 -5.45 5.96 2.18
N VAL A 40 -6.41 5.53 3.01
CA VAL A 40 -6.35 4.27 3.75
C VAL A 40 -7.65 3.49 3.57
N VAL A 41 -7.55 2.17 3.41
CA VAL A 41 -8.72 1.27 3.35
C VAL A 41 -8.91 0.61 4.71
N TYR A 42 -10.09 0.77 5.30
CA TYR A 42 -10.48 0.09 6.53
C TYR A 42 -11.25 -1.20 6.23
N ALA A 43 -10.65 -2.35 6.56
CA ALA A 43 -11.28 -3.67 6.50
C ALA A 43 -12.08 -3.92 7.79
N LYS A 44 -13.32 -3.41 7.84
CA LYS A 44 -14.20 -3.43 9.02
C LYS A 44 -14.45 -4.83 9.57
N ARG A 45 -14.59 -5.84 8.70
CA ARG A 45 -14.85 -7.23 9.13
C ARG A 45 -13.66 -7.84 9.87
N GLU A 46 -12.46 -7.51 9.41
CA GLU A 46 -11.18 -8.03 9.92
C GLU A 46 -10.51 -7.10 10.94
N GLN A 47 -11.05 -5.90 11.15
CA GLN A 47 -10.60 -4.88 12.10
C GLN A 47 -9.15 -4.40 11.87
N TYR A 48 -8.76 -4.17 10.61
CA TYR A 48 -7.47 -3.57 10.30
C TYR A 48 -7.55 -2.54 9.17
N TYR A 49 -6.51 -1.73 9.07
CA TYR A 49 -6.32 -0.74 8.01
C TYR A 49 -5.22 -1.20 7.05
N LYS A 50 -5.37 -0.91 5.76
CA LYS A 50 -4.39 -1.25 4.73
C LYS A 50 -4.19 -0.09 3.75
N LEU A 51 -3.04 -0.08 3.10
CA LEU A 51 -2.77 0.76 1.93
C LEU A 51 -3.37 0.12 0.67
N SER A 52 -3.71 0.95 -0.31
CA SER A 52 -4.25 0.51 -1.59
C SER A 52 -3.21 -0.23 -2.44
N GLY A 53 -3.71 -1.09 -3.32
CA GLY A 53 -2.93 -1.87 -4.27
C GLY A 53 -3.20 -3.36 -4.21
N GLY A 54 -2.72 -4.08 -5.23
CA GLY A 54 -2.97 -5.51 -5.38
C GLY A 54 -1.88 -6.23 -6.15
N GLY A 55 -2.28 -7.23 -6.93
CA GLY A 55 -1.33 -8.10 -7.64
C GLY A 55 -0.71 -7.38 -8.83
N ILE A 56 0.48 -7.80 -9.24
CA ILE A 56 1.06 -7.42 -10.54
C ILE A 56 0.80 -8.57 -11.50
N ASP A 57 0.13 -8.28 -12.61
CA ASP A 57 -0.17 -9.26 -13.64
C ASP A 57 1.06 -9.58 -14.52
N THR A 58 0.99 -10.67 -15.27
CA THR A 58 2.11 -11.11 -16.11
C THR A 58 2.38 -10.09 -17.21
N GLY A 59 3.59 -9.51 -17.19
CA GLY A 59 4.01 -8.47 -18.14
C GLY A 59 3.57 -7.05 -17.75
N GLU A 60 2.84 -6.89 -16.65
CA GLU A 60 2.42 -5.59 -16.12
C GLU A 60 3.58 -4.91 -15.38
N GLN A 61 3.79 -3.62 -15.62
CA GLN A 61 4.77 -2.86 -14.86
C GLN A 61 4.22 -2.49 -13.47
N HIS A 62 5.10 -2.30 -12.48
CA HIS A 62 4.67 -1.99 -11.11
C HIS A 62 3.80 -0.72 -11.04
N GLU A 63 4.18 0.32 -11.79
CA GLU A 63 3.42 1.58 -11.85
C GLU A 63 2.05 1.38 -12.53
N GLU A 64 1.97 0.55 -13.57
CA GLU A 64 0.69 0.21 -14.23
C GLU A 64 -0.26 -0.50 -13.25
N ALA A 65 0.26 -1.47 -12.48
CA ALA A 65 -0.49 -2.16 -11.44
C ALA A 65 -0.98 -1.19 -10.35
N VAL A 66 -0.16 -0.21 -9.95
CA VAL A 66 -0.59 0.84 -8.99
C VAL A 66 -1.77 1.64 -9.53
N LEU A 67 -1.70 2.10 -10.79
CA LEU A 67 -2.76 2.90 -11.41
C LEU A 67 -4.06 2.09 -11.54
N ARG A 68 -3.97 0.84 -12.01
CA ARG A 68 -5.12 -0.06 -12.14
C ARG A 68 -5.79 -0.31 -10.80
N GLU A 69 -5.04 -0.69 -9.78
CA GLU A 69 -5.60 -1.03 -8.47
C GLU A 69 -6.20 0.18 -7.76
N MET A 70 -5.59 1.37 -7.91
CA MET A 70 -6.18 2.60 -7.38
C MET A 70 -7.53 2.91 -8.03
N GLN A 71 -7.62 2.73 -9.35
CA GLN A 71 -8.86 2.90 -10.08
C GLN A 71 -9.92 1.85 -9.67
N GLU A 72 -9.54 0.59 -9.48
CA GLU A 72 -10.46 -0.51 -9.11
C GLU A 72 -10.95 -0.40 -7.65
N GLU A 73 -10.04 -0.13 -6.71
CA GLU A 73 -10.38 -0.11 -5.29
C GLU A 73 -11.11 1.19 -4.92
N THR A 74 -10.69 2.32 -5.50
CA THR A 74 -11.05 3.64 -4.97
C THR A 74 -11.72 4.57 -5.98
N ASP A 75 -11.89 4.14 -7.24
CA ASP A 75 -12.25 5.00 -8.37
C ASP A 75 -11.31 6.22 -8.54
N GLY A 76 -10.12 6.16 -7.95
CA GLY A 76 -9.23 7.31 -7.77
C GLY A 76 -8.22 7.44 -8.90
N ILE A 77 -8.11 8.66 -9.44
CA ILE A 77 -7.06 9.00 -10.41
C ILE A 77 -5.86 9.55 -9.62
N ILE A 78 -4.69 8.96 -9.87
CA ILE A 78 -3.45 9.35 -9.20
C ILE A 78 -2.34 9.62 -10.21
N LYS A 79 -1.36 10.42 -9.78
CA LYS A 79 -0.10 10.66 -10.46
C LYS A 79 1.03 10.16 -9.58
N ILE A 80 1.73 9.14 -10.04
CA ILE A 80 2.88 8.56 -9.33
C ILE A 80 4.03 9.58 -9.30
N ARG A 81 4.66 9.74 -8.15
CA ARG A 81 5.87 10.53 -7.96
C ARG A 81 7.10 9.75 -8.45
N SER A 82 7.19 9.50 -9.76
CA SER A 82 8.19 8.60 -10.35
C SER A 82 9.65 8.99 -10.05
N HIS A 83 9.91 10.26 -9.70
CA HIS A 83 11.24 10.73 -9.26
C HIS A 83 11.70 10.11 -7.94
N LEU A 84 10.77 9.63 -7.09
CA LEU A 84 11.09 8.91 -5.84
C LEU A 84 11.39 7.42 -6.08
N GLY A 85 10.98 6.88 -7.23
CA GLY A 85 11.05 5.45 -7.50
C GLY A 85 10.25 4.61 -6.49
N CYS A 86 10.66 3.36 -6.32
CA CYS A 86 10.10 2.49 -5.28
C CYS A 86 10.69 2.88 -3.92
N VAL A 87 9.83 3.24 -2.96
CA VAL A 87 10.24 3.76 -1.65
C VAL A 87 10.38 2.67 -0.59
N ALA A 88 9.69 1.54 -0.76
CA ALA A 88 9.79 0.40 0.16
C ALA A 88 9.52 -0.92 -0.56
N VAL A 89 10.22 -1.97 -0.13
CA VAL A 89 10.02 -3.34 -0.60
C VAL A 89 9.77 -4.24 0.61
N THR A 90 8.82 -5.17 0.51
CA THR A 90 8.57 -6.17 1.54
C THR A 90 8.56 -7.57 0.92
N GLU A 91 9.22 -8.52 1.58
CA GLU A 91 9.23 -9.94 1.25
C GLU A 91 8.43 -10.69 2.33
N GLU A 92 7.31 -11.30 1.96
CA GLU A 92 6.35 -11.87 2.91
C GLU A 92 6.23 -13.39 2.70
N TYR A 93 6.41 -14.15 3.78
CA TYR A 93 6.18 -15.60 3.83
C TYR A 93 4.99 -15.89 4.75
N ARG A 94 3.86 -16.33 4.17
CA ARG A 94 2.65 -16.67 4.94
C ARG A 94 1.94 -17.87 4.35
N HIS A 95 1.65 -18.88 5.18
CA HIS A 95 1.13 -20.18 4.73
C HIS A 95 1.95 -20.73 3.55
N ASP A 96 1.32 -20.94 2.39
CA ASP A 96 1.90 -21.38 1.12
C ASP A 96 2.17 -20.23 0.14
N LEU A 97 2.16 -18.97 0.58
CA LEU A 97 2.41 -17.79 -0.24
C LEU A 97 3.77 -17.17 0.07
N HIS A 98 4.56 -16.94 -0.98
CA HIS A 98 5.73 -16.07 -0.96
C HIS A 98 5.41 -14.84 -1.82
N GLN A 99 5.46 -13.65 -1.23
CA GLN A 99 5.05 -12.42 -1.90
C GLN A 99 6.11 -11.32 -1.81
N MET A 100 6.51 -10.82 -2.97
CA MET A 100 7.25 -9.56 -3.11
C MET A 100 6.27 -8.41 -3.31
N SER A 101 6.41 -7.32 -2.55
CA SER A 101 5.57 -6.14 -2.73
C SER A 101 6.40 -4.87 -2.83
N TYR A 102 6.03 -4.01 -3.79
CA TYR A 102 6.71 -2.77 -4.12
C TYR A 102 5.82 -1.58 -3.81
N CYS A 103 6.30 -0.64 -3.01
CA CYS A 103 5.55 0.53 -2.59
C CYS A 103 6.01 1.80 -3.32
N TYR A 104 5.05 2.58 -3.76
CA TYR A 104 5.22 3.85 -4.47
C TYR A 104 4.47 4.97 -3.76
N VAL A 105 4.82 6.21 -4.11
CA VAL A 105 4.14 7.41 -3.64
C VAL A 105 3.44 8.06 -4.81
N ALA A 106 2.21 8.53 -4.60
CA ALA A 106 1.44 9.23 -5.61
C ALA A 106 0.67 10.40 -5.00
N ASP A 107 0.24 11.31 -5.87
CA ASP A 107 -0.70 12.39 -5.56
C ASP A 107 -2.02 12.11 -6.26
N VAL A 108 -3.15 12.36 -5.60
CA VAL A 108 -4.45 12.30 -6.28
C VAL A 108 -4.61 13.47 -7.22
N ASP A 109 -5.12 13.19 -8.42
CA ASP A 109 -5.44 14.20 -9.42
C ASP A 109 -6.80 14.85 -9.10
N ASP A 110 -6.79 16.13 -8.76
CA ASP A 110 -7.98 16.92 -8.40
C ASP A 110 -8.95 17.14 -9.58
N SER A 111 -8.53 16.79 -10.80
CA SER A 111 -9.35 16.91 -12.02
C SER A 111 -10.39 15.79 -12.19
N GLY A 112 -10.33 14.74 -11.36
CA GLY A 112 -11.22 13.59 -11.42
C GLY A 112 -11.77 13.21 -10.05
N SER A 113 -12.72 14.03 -9.55
CA SER A 113 -13.60 13.77 -8.40
C SER A 113 -12.95 13.22 -7.12
N PRO A 114 -12.92 13.97 -6.01
CA PRO A 114 -12.60 13.44 -4.68
C PRO A 114 -13.78 12.60 -4.13
N ASN A 115 -14.31 11.65 -4.91
CA ASN A 115 -15.37 10.71 -4.52
C ASN A 115 -14.87 9.60 -3.58
N LEU A 116 -13.69 9.79 -3.00
CA LEU A 116 -13.24 9.05 -1.83
C LEU A 116 -13.97 9.47 -0.54
N ILE A 117 -14.92 10.41 -0.64
CA ILE A 117 -15.91 10.66 0.42
C ILE A 117 -16.83 9.45 0.52
N ALA A 118 -16.51 8.57 1.46
CA ALA A 118 -17.43 7.64 2.11
C ALA A 118 -18.37 6.90 1.13
N LYS A 119 -17.82 6.19 0.14
CA LYS A 119 -18.63 5.17 -0.56
C LYS A 119 -19.07 4.17 0.51
N GLU A 120 -20.36 4.19 0.82
CA GLU A 120 -20.93 3.48 1.95
C GLU A 120 -20.61 1.99 1.89
N ILE A 121 -20.39 1.48 3.10
CA ILE A 121 -19.96 0.16 3.50
C ILE A 121 -20.95 -0.89 2.98
N ASN A 122 -20.88 -1.27 1.71
CA ASN A 122 -21.65 -2.42 1.23
C ASN A 122 -20.87 -3.74 1.48
N ASP A 123 -19.54 -3.70 1.42
CA ASP A 123 -18.69 -4.90 1.50
C ASP A 123 -17.80 -5.00 2.76
N GLY A 124 -17.93 -4.05 3.69
CA GLY A 124 -17.07 -4.01 4.88
C GLY A 124 -15.68 -3.42 4.63
N LEU A 125 -15.46 -2.79 3.48
CA LEU A 125 -14.29 -1.98 3.15
C LEU A 125 -14.72 -0.51 3.04
N GLY A 126 -13.98 0.41 3.66
CA GLY A 126 -14.23 1.85 3.56
C GLY A 126 -12.95 2.62 3.30
N HIS A 127 -12.98 3.59 2.37
CA HIS A 127 -11.86 4.47 2.07
C HIS A 127 -11.91 5.71 2.95
N LEU A 128 -10.76 6.09 3.50
CA LEU A 128 -10.63 7.20 4.42
C LEU A 128 -9.41 8.03 4.02
N TRP A 129 -9.62 9.34 3.93
CA TRP A 129 -8.56 10.33 4.00
C TRP A 129 -8.31 10.67 5.46
N MET A 130 -7.04 10.65 5.87
CA MET A 130 -6.67 11.10 7.21
C MET A 130 -5.21 11.58 7.24
N PRO A 131 -4.86 12.45 8.20
CA PRO A 131 -3.47 12.82 8.44
C PRO A 131 -2.56 11.60 8.62
N VAL A 132 -1.31 11.71 8.19
CA VAL A 132 -0.31 10.62 8.27
C VAL A 132 -0.19 10.06 9.69
N ASP A 133 -0.11 10.94 10.69
CA ASP A 133 0.04 10.52 12.08
C ASP A 133 -1.20 9.79 12.60
N GLU A 134 -2.40 10.23 12.19
CA GLU A 134 -3.65 9.55 12.52
C GLU A 134 -3.71 8.17 11.87
N ALA A 135 -3.32 8.04 10.60
CA ALA A 135 -3.24 6.76 9.89
C ALA A 135 -2.32 5.78 10.61
N LYS A 136 -1.12 6.24 11.02
CA LYS A 136 -0.17 5.43 11.78
C LYS A 136 -0.76 4.99 13.12
N SER A 137 -1.39 5.90 13.87
CA SER A 137 -2.03 5.58 15.15
C SER A 137 -3.12 4.53 14.97
N LYS A 138 -4.04 4.74 14.02
CA LYS A 138 -5.14 3.81 13.73
C LYS A 138 -4.66 2.45 13.25
N MET A 139 -3.63 2.40 12.40
CA MET A 139 -3.01 1.14 11.98
C MET A 139 -2.36 0.43 13.18
N ALA A 140 -1.67 1.16 14.06
CA ALA A 140 -0.99 0.61 15.22
C ALA A 140 -1.96 0.12 16.32
N GLU A 141 -3.08 0.80 16.51
CA GLU A 141 -4.12 0.45 17.49
C GLU A 141 -5.07 -0.65 17.00
N ALA A 142 -5.14 -0.89 15.68
CA ALA A 142 -5.98 -1.94 15.13
C ALA A 142 -5.66 -3.33 15.74
N GLU A 143 -6.69 -4.12 16.00
CA GLU A 143 -6.61 -5.49 16.52
C GLU A 143 -7.14 -6.46 15.46
N PRO A 144 -6.30 -6.89 14.51
CA PRO A 144 -6.76 -7.71 13.40
C PRO A 144 -7.20 -9.11 13.87
N ARG A 145 -8.23 -9.65 13.23
CA ARG A 145 -8.81 -10.96 13.59
C ARG A 145 -8.12 -12.16 12.95
N SER A 146 -7.11 -11.93 12.11
CA SER A 146 -6.46 -12.95 11.30
C SER A 146 -4.94 -12.74 11.22
N GLU A 147 -4.20 -13.82 10.98
CA GLU A 147 -2.75 -13.78 10.68
C GLU A 147 -2.46 -12.83 9.51
N LEU A 148 -3.30 -12.89 8.47
CA LEU A 148 -3.29 -11.94 7.35
C LEU A 148 -3.34 -10.49 7.82
N GLY A 149 -4.31 -10.16 8.68
CA GLY A 149 -4.46 -8.81 9.21
C GLY A 149 -3.26 -8.35 10.04
N LEU A 150 -2.66 -9.23 10.84
CA LEU A 150 -1.44 -8.95 11.59
C LEU A 150 -0.25 -8.65 10.67
N SER A 151 -0.07 -9.47 9.62
CA SER A 151 0.98 -9.22 8.62
C SER A 151 0.75 -7.89 7.89
N ILE A 152 -0.49 -7.63 7.45
CA ILE A 152 -0.84 -6.37 6.77
C ILE A 152 -0.56 -5.16 7.66
N LYS A 153 -0.95 -5.20 8.93
CA LYS A 153 -0.69 -4.14 9.90
C LYS A 153 0.79 -3.77 9.97
N GLY A 154 1.67 -4.73 10.26
CA GLY A 154 3.10 -4.45 10.41
C GLY A 154 3.77 -4.00 9.11
N ARG A 155 3.31 -4.56 7.99
CA ARG A 155 3.79 -4.26 6.64
C ARG A 155 3.42 -2.86 6.18
N ASP A 156 2.18 -2.46 6.38
CA ASP A 156 1.66 -1.20 5.84
C ASP A 156 2.06 0.00 6.70
N ILE A 157 2.24 -0.18 8.02
CA ILE A 157 2.89 0.82 8.89
C ILE A 157 4.31 1.12 8.38
N TYR A 158 5.11 0.07 8.12
CA TYR A 158 6.47 0.23 7.59
C TYR A 158 6.51 0.99 6.26
N ARG A 159 5.61 0.66 5.34
CA ARG A 159 5.52 1.35 4.04
C ARG A 159 5.13 2.81 4.18
N LEU A 160 4.19 3.10 5.07
CA LEU A 160 3.78 4.47 5.35
C LEU A 160 4.95 5.28 5.93
N ASP A 161 5.73 4.71 6.86
CA ASP A 161 6.93 5.36 7.39
C ASP A 161 7.96 5.69 6.31
N GLU A 162 8.29 4.73 5.43
CA GLU A 162 9.24 4.93 4.34
C GLU A 162 8.74 5.95 3.32
N ALA A 163 7.45 5.89 2.95
CA ALA A 163 6.83 6.83 2.03
C ALA A 163 6.87 8.27 2.57
N THR A 164 6.49 8.49 3.83
CA THR A 164 6.56 9.81 4.47
C THR A 164 8.00 10.33 4.48
N ARG A 165 8.96 9.50 4.89
CA ARG A 165 10.39 9.86 4.94
C ARG A 165 10.94 10.27 3.57
N CYS A 166 10.54 9.58 2.50
CA CYS A 166 10.96 9.90 1.14
C CYS A 166 10.25 11.14 0.60
N ALA A 167 8.95 11.31 0.88
CA ALA A 167 8.17 12.46 0.46
C ALA A 167 8.67 13.79 1.05
N GLU A 168 9.12 13.79 2.32
CA GLU A 168 9.71 14.96 2.98
C GLU A 168 11.10 15.33 2.42
N LYS A 169 11.90 14.33 2.03
CA LYS A 169 13.26 14.55 1.50
C LYS A 169 13.29 14.98 0.04
N GLY A 170 12.26 14.63 -0.73
CA GLY A 170 12.16 14.97 -2.16
C GLY A 170 11.64 16.38 -2.45
N GLY A 171 11.28 17.15 -1.42
CA GLY A 171 10.75 18.52 -1.53
C GLY A 171 11.79 19.64 -1.42
N ALA A 172 13.09 19.33 -1.51
CA ALA A 172 14.20 20.30 -1.42
C ALA A 172 14.88 20.53 -2.77
#